data_AF-A0A934W0A0-F1
#
_entry.id   AF-A0A934W0A0-F1
#
_cell.length_a   1.000
_cell.length_b   1.000
_cell.length_c   1.000
_cell.angle_alpha   90.00
_cell.angle_beta   90.00
_cell.angle_gamma   90.00
#
_symmetry.space_group_name_H-M   'P 1'
#
loop_
_entity.id
_entity.type
_entity.pdbx_description
1 polymer ?
#
loop_
_entity_poly.entity_id
_entity_poly.type
_entity_poly.pdbx_seq_one_letter_code
_entity_poly.pdbx_strand_id
1 'polypeptide(L)'
;MIAHLIFDQPEPPTGRIHALSRAAKIGAVYPLGDGRATWWCYVTEQRGEAKSAEAAKAALAGAFGQWMERAGVAQTAAIAEDQRELF
;
A
#
# COMPACT_ATOMS: atom_id res chain seq x y z
N MET A 1 4.30 3.68 18.52
CA MET A 1 4.23 2.35 17.86
C MET A 1 4.02 2.62 16.39
N ILE A 2 4.95 2.19 15.54
CA ILE A 2 5.02 2.66 14.15
C ILE A 2 4.24 1.71 13.25
N ALA A 3 3.29 2.24 12.47
CA ALA A 3 2.53 1.47 11.48
C ALA A 3 3.12 1.71 10.08
N HIS A 4 3.69 0.65 9.50
CA HIS A 4 4.19 0.64 8.13
C HIS A 4 3.23 -0.15 7.24
N LEU A 5 3.23 0.18 5.94
CA LEU A 5 2.57 -0.60 4.91
C LEU A 5 3.60 -1.46 4.18
N ILE A 6 3.28 -2.74 4.05
CA ILE A 6 3.99 -3.72 3.23
C ILE A 6 3.10 -4.01 2.03
N PHE A 7 3.69 -3.98 0.84
CA PHE A 7 2.99 -4.34 -0.39
C PHE A 7 3.40 -5.74 -0.80
N ASP A 8 2.47 -6.68 -0.70
CA ASP A 8 2.68 -8.08 -1.09
C ASP A 8 1.95 -8.36 -2.39
N GLN A 9 2.65 -8.99 -3.35
CA GLN A 9 2.08 -9.41 -4.62
C GLN A 9 2.22 -10.92 -4.73
N PRO A 10 1.16 -11.69 -4.42
CA PRO A 10 1.24 -13.16 -4.40
C PRO A 10 1.46 -13.76 -5.80
N GLU A 11 1.07 -13.05 -6.86
CA GLU A 11 1.28 -13.45 -8.26
C GLU A 11 1.99 -12.31 -9.02
N PRO A 12 3.32 -12.30 -9.08
CA PRO A 12 4.08 -11.38 -9.94
C PRO A 12 4.24 -11.97 -11.35
N PRO A 13 4.17 -11.16 -12.44
CA PRO A 13 3.95 -9.71 -12.49
C PRO A 13 2.47 -9.31 -12.57
N THR A 14 1.57 -10.30 -12.71
CA THR A 14 0.14 -10.13 -12.94
C THR A 14 -0.66 -10.49 -11.70
N GLY A 15 -1.32 -9.52 -11.08
CA GLY A 15 -2.14 -9.82 -9.93
C GLY A 15 -2.43 -8.61 -9.08
N ARG A 16 -3.33 -8.82 -8.13
CA ARG A 16 -3.68 -7.83 -7.13
C ARG A 16 -2.53 -7.68 -6.14
N ILE A 17 -2.12 -6.44 -5.89
CA ILE A 17 -1.11 -6.11 -4.87
C ILE A 17 -1.87 -5.81 -3.58
N HIS A 18 -1.57 -6.53 -2.52
CA HIS A 18 -2.15 -6.32 -1.20
C HIS A 18 -1.33 -5.32 -0.40
N ALA A 19 -2.02 -4.35 0.20
CA ALA A 19 -1.41 -3.44 1.17
C ALA A 19 -1.72 -3.96 2.58
N LEU A 20 -0.68 -4.34 3.32
CA LEU A 20 -0.76 -4.93 4.65
C LEU A 20 -0.09 -4.00 5.66
N SER A 21 -0.67 -3.86 6.85
CA SER A 21 0.03 -3.30 8.01
C SER A 21 0.07 -4.37 9.10
N ARG A 22 1.29 -4.84 9.42
CA ARG A 22 1.49 -6.07 10.18
C ARG A 22 0.76 -7.24 9.51
N ALA A 23 -0.27 -7.79 10.16
CA ALA A 23 -1.11 -8.86 9.62
C ALA A 23 -2.47 -8.35 9.09
N ALA A 24 -2.77 -7.06 9.20
CA ALA A 24 -4.04 -6.50 8.79
C ALA A 24 -4.02 -6.07 7.33
N LYS A 25 -5.02 -6.47 6.56
CA LYS A 25 -5.20 -6.02 5.18
C LYS A 25 -5.81 -4.62 5.17
N ILE A 26 -5.00 -3.64 4.77
CA ILE A 26 -5.38 -2.22 4.76
C ILE A 26 -5.95 -1.81 3.41
N GLY A 27 -5.59 -2.50 2.33
CA GLY A 27 -6.11 -2.18 1.02
C GLY A 27 -5.53 -3.04 -0.08
N ALA A 28 -5.73 -2.57 -1.31
CA ALA A 28 -5.09 -3.17 -2.46
C ALA A 28 -4.92 -2.22 -3.63
N VAL A 29 -3.99 -2.57 -4.49
CA VAL A 29 -3.77 -2.00 -5.81
C VAL A 29 -4.07 -3.06 -6.86
N TYR A 30 -4.77 -2.65 -7.92
CA TYR A 30 -5.10 -3.46 -9.07
C TYR A 30 -4.42 -2.85 -10.30
N PRO A 31 -3.28 -3.40 -10.73
CA PRO A 31 -2.67 -3.03 -12.00
C PRO A 31 -3.64 -3.28 -13.16
N LEU A 32 -3.69 -2.35 -14.11
CA LEU A 32 -4.45 -2.46 -15.35
C LEU A 32 -3.50 -2.80 -16.50
N GLY A 33 -4.01 -3.48 -17.53
CA GLY A 33 -3.20 -3.93 -18.66
C GLY A 33 -2.63 -2.81 -19.55
N ASP A 34 -3.02 -1.57 -19.32
CA ASP A 34 -2.56 -0.37 -20.03
C ASP A 34 -1.50 0.43 -19.28
N GLY A 35 -0.94 -0.13 -18.20
CA GLY A 35 0.07 0.50 -17.36
C GLY A 35 -0.49 1.42 -16.27
N ARG A 36 -1.80 1.68 -16.25
CA ARG A 36 -2.47 2.35 -15.12
C ARG A 36 -2.70 1.36 -13.97
N ALA A 37 -3.18 1.87 -12.84
CA ALA A 37 -3.62 1.03 -11.74
C ALA A 37 -4.78 1.68 -10.98
N THR A 38 -5.66 0.88 -10.38
CA THR A 38 -6.63 1.36 -9.40
C THR A 38 -6.18 1.00 -7.99
N TRP A 39 -6.62 1.75 -6.99
CA TRP A 39 -6.32 1.46 -5.59
C TRP A 39 -7.57 1.61 -4.74
N TRP A 40 -7.59 0.90 -3.61
CA TRP A 40 -8.64 0.99 -2.61
C TRP A 40 -8.02 0.82 -1.21
N CYS A 41 -8.22 1.83 -0.37
CA CYS A 41 -7.93 1.81 1.06
C CYS A 41 -9.20 1.42 1.82
N TYR A 42 -9.13 0.33 2.57
CA TYR A 42 -10.27 -0.27 3.27
C TYR A 42 -10.66 0.48 4.52
N VAL A 43 -9.68 1.05 5.22
CA VAL A 43 -9.92 1.76 6.48
C VAL A 43 -10.53 3.15 6.28
N THR A 44 -10.36 3.74 5.09
CA THR A 44 -10.95 5.05 4.74
C THR A 44 -12.06 4.96 3.70
N GLU A 45 -12.30 3.77 3.15
CA GLU A 45 -13.13 3.54 1.96
C GLU A 45 -12.73 4.35 0.71
N GLN A 46 -11.58 5.03 0.73
CA GLN A 46 -11.10 5.81 -0.40
C GLN A 46 -10.59 4.91 -1.50
N ARG A 47 -10.92 5.26 -2.74
CA ARG A 47 -10.48 4.55 -3.94
C ARG A 47 -10.22 5.54 -5.06
N GLY A 48 -9.37 5.14 -6.01
CA GLY A 48 -9.07 5.97 -7.17
C GLY A 48 -8.30 5.24 -8.24
N GLU A 49 -8.07 5.94 -9.34
CA GLU A 49 -7.19 5.51 -10.42
C GLU A 49 -5.86 6.29 -10.34
N ALA A 50 -4.79 5.65 -10.79
CA ALA A 50 -3.46 6.23 -10.85
C ALA A 50 -2.79 5.85 -12.18
N LYS A 51 -1.82 6.67 -12.58
CA LYS A 51 -1.07 6.50 -13.84
C LYS A 51 -0.11 5.31 -13.84
N SER A 52 0.14 4.71 -12.68
CA SER A 52 0.99 3.52 -12.52
C SER A 52 0.67 2.79 -11.22
N ALA A 53 1.15 1.55 -11.09
CA ALA A 53 1.05 0.77 -9.85
C ALA A 53 1.77 1.46 -8.69
N GLU A 54 2.92 2.10 -8.93
CA GLU A 54 3.68 2.86 -7.94
C GLU A 54 2.91 4.08 -7.46
N ALA A 55 2.27 4.82 -8.37
CA ALA A 55 1.43 5.95 -8.02
C ALA A 55 0.19 5.51 -7.21
N ALA A 56 -0.38 4.36 -7.55
CA ALA A 56 -1.47 3.74 -6.78
C ALA A 56 -1.03 3.31 -5.38
N LYS A 57 0.16 2.71 -5.23
CA LYS A 57 0.76 2.36 -3.92
C LYS A 57 0.96 3.62 -3.08
N ALA A 58 1.50 4.70 -3.67
CA ALA A 58 1.72 5.97 -2.98
C ALA A 58 0.40 6.64 -2.55
N ALA A 59 -0.62 6.63 -3.42
CA ALA A 59 -1.95 7.15 -3.08
C ALA A 59 -2.61 6.38 -1.93
N LEU A 60 -2.52 5.04 -1.95
CA LEU A 60 -3.00 4.19 -0.87
C LEU A 60 -2.25 4.49 0.44
N ALA A 61 -0.92 4.58 0.39
CA ALA A 61 -0.10 4.90 1.56
C ALA A 61 -0.42 6.30 2.12
N GLY A 62 -0.65 7.29 1.26
CA GLY A 62 -1.09 8.62 1.66
C GLY A 62 -2.47 8.61 2.34
N ALA A 63 -3.45 7.90 1.77
CA ALA A 63 -4.78 7.74 2.36
C ALA A 63 -4.73 7.06 3.74
N PHE A 64 -3.89 6.02 3.87
CA PHE A 64 -3.67 5.36 5.16
C PHE A 64 -2.95 6.27 6.17
N GLY A 65 -1.93 7.02 5.73
CA GLY A 65 -1.23 8.00 6.55
C GLY A 65 -2.16 9.06 7.14
N GLN A 66 -3.00 9.67 6.30
CA GLN A 66 -4.01 10.65 6.75
C GLN A 66 -5.00 10.06 7.75
N TRP A 67 -5.41 8.80 7.55
CA TRP A 67 -6.27 8.12 8.51
C TRP A 67 -5.59 7.91 9.85
N MET A 68 -4.32 7.48 9.85
CA MET A 68 -3.53 7.30 11.07
C MET A 68 -3.33 8.61 11.82
N GLU A 69 -3.03 9.70 11.11
CA GLU A 69 -2.92 11.04 11.70
C GLU A 69 -4.24 11.46 12.37
N ARG A 70 -5.37 11.28 11.68
CA ARG A 70 -6.70 11.57 12.24
C ARG A 70 -7.07 10.68 13.41
N ALA A 71 -6.64 9.42 13.39
CA ALA A 71 -6.88 8.45 14.45
C ALA A 71 -5.94 8.66 15.66
N GLY A 72 -5.00 9.62 15.60
CA GLY A 72 -4.02 9.85 16.67
C GLY A 72 -2.95 8.75 16.79
N VAL A 73 -2.77 7.94 15.75
CA VAL A 73 -1.79 6.85 15.70
C VAL A 73 -0.55 7.37 14.97
N ALA A 74 0.47 7.81 15.71
CA ALA A 74 1.66 8.44 15.12
C ALA A 74 2.39 7.54 14.10
N GLN A 75 2.64 8.07 12.91
CA GLN A 75 3.48 7.46 11.87
C GLN A 75 4.95 7.78 12.16
N THR A 76 5.84 6.81 11.94
CA THR A 76 7.29 7.05 11.80
C THR A 76 7.69 6.30 10.55
N ALA A 77 7.88 6.99 9.44
CA ALA A 77 8.23 6.33 8.19
C ALA A 77 9.62 5.69 8.30
N ALA A 78 9.67 4.36 8.28
CA ALA A 78 10.83 3.58 7.88
C ALA A 78 10.36 2.82 6.64
N ILE A 79 10.87 3.26 5.50
CA ILE A 79 10.74 2.50 4.26
C ILE A 79 11.83 1.44 4.38
N ALA A 80 11.47 0.26 4.87
CA ALA A 80 12.37 -0.88 4.86
C ALA A 80 12.32 -1.49 3.46
N GLU A 81 13.30 -1.15 2.63
CA GLU A 81 13.68 -2.02 1.51
C GLU A 81 14.23 -3.30 2.12
N ASP A 82 13.50 -4.41 1.95
CA ASP A 82 13.95 -5.75 2.32
C ASP A 82 15.12 -6.16 1.42
N GLN A 83 16.33 -5.67 1.74
CA GLN A 83 17.57 -6.25 1.27
C GLN A 83 17.71 -7.59 1.98
N ARG A 84 17.20 -8.65 1.36
CA ARG A 84 17.55 -10.02 1.71
C ARG A 84 19.04 -10.22 1.47
N GLU A 85 19.86 -9.87 2.46
CA GLU A 85 21.23 -10.34 2.53
C GLU A 85 21.20 -11.82 2.93
N LEU A 86 21.54 -12.62 1.92
CA LEU A 86 22.09 -13.97 1.96
C LEU A 86 22.68 -14.37 3.32
N PHE A 87 22.04 -15.37 3.94
CA PHE A 87 22.73 -16.40 4.73
C PHE A 87 22.15 -17.77 4.34
#